data_AF-A0A9D5IHZ8-F1
#
_entry.id   AF-A0A9D5IHZ8-F1
#
_cell.length_a   1.000
_cell.length_b   1.000
_cell.length_c   1.000
_cell.angle_alpha   90.00
_cell.angle_beta   90.00
_cell.angle_gamma   90.00
#
_symmetry.space_group_name_H-M   'P 1'
#
loop_
_entity.id
_entity.type
_entity.pdbx_description
1 polymer ?
#
loop_
_entity_poly.entity_id
_entity_poly.type
_entity_poly.pdbx_seq_one_letter_code
_entity_poly.pdbx_strand_id
1 'polypeptide(L)'
;MPRFVILEHDWPRRHWDFLLEAGPVLRAWRLLAEPTPDCPVPAEANADHRLVYLDYEGPVSGDRGTVSRWDSGTFDWLADRPGCVAVELRGAKLTGRWQIERNVDGLRLVRLHVGEQGA
;
A
#
# COMPACT_ATOMS: atom_id res chain seq x y z
N MET A 1 10.92 -2.68 -13.49
CA MET A 1 9.74 -1.96 -12.97
C MET A 1 9.70 -2.17 -11.47
N PRO A 2 9.44 -1.14 -10.66
CA PRO A 2 9.41 -1.28 -9.21
C PRO A 2 8.26 -2.21 -8.79
N ARG A 3 8.45 -2.95 -7.70
CA ARG A 3 7.49 -3.92 -7.17
C ARG A 3 6.71 -3.36 -5.99
N PHE A 4 5.48 -3.81 -5.84
CA PHE A 4 4.71 -3.58 -4.62
C PHE A 4 4.30 -4.90 -4.00
N VAL A 5 4.05 -4.87 -2.70
CA VAL A 5 3.40 -5.94 -1.98
C VAL A 5 2.40 -5.35 -0.99
N ILE A 6 1.30 -6.07 -0.78
CA ILE A 6 0.40 -5.84 0.34
C ILE A 6 0.46 -7.09 1.20
N LEU A 7 0.91 -6.92 2.44
CA LEU A 7 0.99 -8.00 3.41
C LEU A 7 -0.20 -7.89 4.37
N GLU A 8 -0.96 -8.96 4.54
CA GLU A 8 -1.87 -9.07 5.68
C GLU A 8 -1.05 -9.38 6.92
N HIS A 9 -1.26 -8.61 7.98
CA HIS A 9 -0.51 -8.70 9.22
C HIS A 9 -1.47 -8.79 10.41
N ASP A 10 -1.33 -9.82 11.24
CA ASP A 10 -2.27 -10.16 12.31
C ASP A 10 -2.03 -9.44 13.65
N TRP A 11 -1.06 -8.52 13.75
CA TRP A 11 -0.67 -7.86 15.00
C TRP A 11 -0.49 -6.34 14.90
N PRO A 12 -0.88 -5.54 15.92
CA PRO A 12 -1.55 -5.93 17.16
C PRO A 12 -3.05 -6.20 16.94
N ARG A 13 -3.56 -5.82 15.77
CA ARG A 13 -4.85 -6.19 15.20
C ARG A 13 -4.60 -6.48 13.72
N ARG A 14 -5.47 -7.26 13.10
CA ARG A 14 -5.41 -7.51 11.66
C ARG A 14 -5.46 -6.19 10.89
N HIS A 15 -4.51 -6.02 9.99
CA HIS A 15 -4.39 -4.88 9.07
C HIS A 15 -3.59 -5.30 7.83
N TRP A 16 -3.39 -4.36 6.90
CA TRP A 16 -2.65 -4.61 5.66
C TRP A 16 -1.51 -3.61 5.49
N ASP A 17 -0.28 -4.08 5.41
CA ASP A 17 0.87 -3.24 5.12
C ASP A 17 1.02 -3.07 3.60
N PHE A 18 0.84 -1.86 3.11
CA PHE A 18 1.07 -1.49 1.71
C PHE A 18 2.49 -0.97 1.53
N LEU A 19 3.29 -1.71 0.77
CA LEU A 19 4.72 -1.47 0.59
C LEU A 19 5.04 -1.21 -0.89
N LEU A 20 5.71 -0.09 -1.15
CA LEU A 20 6.12 0.36 -2.50
C LEU A 20 7.63 0.47 -2.61
N GLU A 21 8.24 -0.23 -3.58
CA GLU A 21 9.67 -0.14 -3.85
C GLU A 21 10.11 1.26 -4.30
N ALA A 22 11.00 1.88 -3.52
CA ALA A 22 11.55 3.21 -3.74
C ALA A 22 13.07 3.20 -3.54
N GLY A 23 13.80 2.81 -4.59
CA GLY A 23 15.26 2.70 -4.53
C GLY A 23 15.69 1.60 -3.53
N PRO A 24 16.45 1.93 -2.46
CA PRO A 24 16.97 0.93 -1.53
C PRO A 24 15.96 0.49 -0.46
N VAL A 25 14.77 1.08 -0.40
CA VAL A 25 13.76 0.85 0.64
C VAL A 25 12.38 0.57 0.07
N LEU A 26 11.48 0.12 0.94
CA LEU A 26 10.05 0.07 0.69
C LEU A 26 9.38 1.19 1.48
N ARG A 27 8.70 2.11 0.80
CA ARG A 27 7.81 3.06 1.47
C ARG A 27 6.58 2.33 1.98
N ALA A 28 6.18 2.63 3.21
CA ALA A 28 5.22 1.80 3.92
C ALA A 28 4.05 2.59 4.50
N TRP A 29 2.86 2.02 4.35
CA TRP A 29 1.65 2.48 5.02
C TRP A 29 0.89 1.28 5.59
N ARG A 30 0.41 1.41 6.82
CA ARG A 30 -0.55 0.47 7.41
C ARG A 30 -1.96 0.89 6.98
N LEU A 31 -2.68 -0.01 6.32
CA LEU A 31 -4.09 0.16 5.95
C LEU A 31 -4.97 -0.52 7.00
N LEU A 32 -5.92 0.23 7.55
CA LEU A 32 -6.72 -0.19 8.72
C LEU A 32 -7.95 -1.05 8.35
N ALA A 33 -8.19 -1.26 7.07
CA ALA A 33 -9.22 -2.15 6.53
C ALA A 33 -8.71 -2.82 5.25
N GLU A 34 -9.40 -3.88 4.82
CA GLU A 34 -9.03 -4.58 3.59
C GLU A 34 -9.16 -3.61 2.40
N PRO A 35 -8.14 -3.52 1.52
CA PRO A 35 -8.20 -2.63 0.37
C PRO A 35 -9.32 -3.03 -0.60
N THR A 36 -10.25 -2.12 -0.86
CA THR A 36 -11.32 -2.31 -1.85
C THR A 36 -11.34 -1.14 -2.84
N PRO A 37 -11.77 -1.35 -4.09
CA PRO A 37 -11.88 -0.28 -5.07
C PRO A 37 -13.04 0.69 -4.81
N ASP A 38 -14.00 0.31 -3.98
CA ASP A 38 -15.29 1.00 -3.87
C ASP A 38 -15.33 2.03 -2.74
N CYS A 39 -14.42 1.94 -1.75
CA CYS A 39 -14.37 2.87 -0.63
C CYS A 39 -12.93 3.29 -0.27
N PRO A 40 -12.74 4.54 0.21
CA PRO A 40 -11.49 4.95 0.82
C PRO A 40 -11.13 4.09 2.03
N VAL A 41 -9.85 3.72 2.15
CA VAL A 41 -9.35 2.93 3.27
C VAL A 41 -8.45 3.80 4.16
N PRO A 42 -8.77 3.98 5.46
CA PRO A 42 -7.90 4.72 6.38
C PRO A 42 -6.49 4.12 6.43
N ALA A 43 -5.49 4.98 6.49
CA ALA A 43 -4.08 4.62 6.44
C ALA A 43 -3.26 5.36 7.51
N GLU A 44 -2.17 4.74 7.92
CA GLU A 44 -1.16 5.28 8.82
C GLU A 44 0.21 5.20 8.13
N ALA A 45 1.01 6.26 8.19
CA ALA A 45 2.38 6.21 7.68
C ALA A 45 3.20 5.27 8.57
N ASN A 46 4.00 4.40 7.95
CA ASN A 46 4.88 3.48 8.64
C ASN A 46 6.34 3.74 8.24
N ALA A 47 7.27 3.30 9.06
CA ALA A 47 8.70 3.43 8.77
C ALA A 47 9.05 2.67 7.48
N ASP A 48 10.08 3.13 6.76
CA ASP A 48 10.55 2.42 5.57
C ASP A 48 10.97 0.99 5.91
N HIS A 49 10.64 0.05 5.02
CA HIS A 49 10.93 -1.38 5.19
C HIS A 49 12.07 -1.84 4.27
N ARG A 50 12.71 -2.95 4.65
CA ARG A 50 13.75 -3.60 3.84
C ARG A 50 13.12 -4.29 2.63
N LEU A 51 13.81 -4.28 1.49
CA LEU A 51 13.36 -4.92 0.24
C LEU A 51 12.99 -6.41 0.39
N VAL A 52 13.56 -7.11 1.38
CA VAL A 52 13.24 -8.52 1.67
C VAL A 52 11.74 -8.76 1.91
N TYR A 53 11.00 -7.75 2.39
CA TYR A 53 9.56 -7.87 2.65
C TYR A 53 8.71 -7.95 1.38
N LEU A 54 9.26 -7.69 0.18
CA LEU A 54 8.56 -7.96 -1.08
C LEU A 54 8.23 -9.45 -1.24
N ASP A 55 9.13 -10.30 -0.75
CA ASP A 55 9.09 -11.75 -0.96
C ASP A 55 8.84 -12.54 0.34
N TYR A 56 9.03 -11.90 1.51
CA TYR A 56 8.90 -12.52 2.83
C TYR A 56 7.44 -12.77 3.25
N GLU A 57 7.20 -13.97 3.78
CA GLU A 57 5.99 -14.35 4.50
C GLU A 57 6.42 -15.14 5.74
N GLY A 58 5.74 -14.94 6.87
CA GLY A 58 6.05 -15.62 8.12
C GLY A 58 6.15 -14.69 9.35
N PRO A 59 6.71 -15.19 10.46
CA PRO A 59 6.73 -14.49 11.74
C PRO A 59 7.57 -13.21 11.74
N VAL A 60 7.01 -12.12 12.25
CA VAL A 60 7.72 -10.86 12.44
C VAL A 60 8.39 -10.85 13.81
N SER A 61 9.65 -10.42 13.85
CA SER A 61 10.47 -10.42 15.06
C SER A 61 9.84 -9.65 16.23
N GLY A 62 10.09 -10.10 17.46
CA GLY A 62 9.62 -9.45 18.69
C GLY A 62 8.14 -9.71 18.99
N ASP A 63 7.65 -10.92 18.68
CA ASP A 63 6.27 -11.34 18.90
C ASP A 63 5.21 -10.41 18.29
N ARG A 64 5.58 -9.80 17.16
CA ARG A 64 4.71 -8.89 16.42
C ARG A 64 3.90 -9.65 15.39
N GLY A 65 3.46 -10.88 15.66
CA GLY A 65 2.59 -11.63 14.74
C GLY A 65 3.25 -12.16 13.47
N THR A 66 2.44 -12.47 12.46
CA THR A 66 2.82 -13.08 11.18
C THR A 66 2.32 -12.24 10.02
N VAL A 67 3.12 -12.16 8.96
CA VAL A 67 2.73 -11.56 7.68
C VAL A 67 2.50 -12.63 6.61
N SER A 68 1.44 -12.47 5.82
CA SER A 68 1.18 -13.28 4.63
C SER A 68 0.84 -12.38 3.45
N ARG A 69 1.21 -12.78 2.23
CA ARG A 69 0.97 -11.96 1.05
C ARG A 69 -0.53 -11.91 0.73
N TRP A 70 -1.09 -10.71 0.74
CA TRP A 70 -2.47 -10.47 0.32
C TRP A 70 -2.56 -10.12 -1.17
N ASP A 71 -1.64 -9.29 -1.69
CA ASP A 71 -1.46 -9.01 -3.12
C ASP A 71 -0.01 -8.62 -3.41
N SER A 72 0.40 -8.70 -4.67
CA SER A 72 1.71 -8.24 -5.12
C SER A 72 1.72 -8.00 -6.62
N GLY A 73 2.66 -7.19 -7.08
CA GLY A 73 2.89 -7.02 -8.50
C GLY A 73 3.91 -5.96 -8.80
N THR A 74 3.75 -5.32 -9.95
CA THR A 74 4.55 -4.15 -10.34
C THR A 74 3.70 -2.90 -10.31
N PHE A 75 4.35 -1.75 -10.31
CA PHE A 75 3.64 -0.48 -10.40
C PHE A 75 4.48 0.57 -11.13
N ASP A 76 3.85 1.69 -11.47
CA ASP A 76 4.54 2.91 -11.87
C ASP A 76 4.27 4.03 -10.88
N TRP A 77 5.30 4.82 -10.56
CA TRP A 77 5.17 6.05 -9.79
C TRP A 77 4.47 7.12 -10.64
N LEU A 78 3.37 7.67 -10.14
CA LEU A 78 2.68 8.82 -10.73
C LEU A 78 2.98 10.11 -9.95
N ALA A 79 3.12 10.00 -8.63
CA ALA A 79 3.59 11.06 -7.76
C ALA A 79 4.24 10.48 -6.51
N ASP A 80 5.37 11.06 -6.10
CA ASP A 80 5.94 10.89 -4.77
C ASP A 80 6.29 12.26 -4.21
N ARG A 81 5.43 12.79 -3.33
CA ARG A 81 5.66 14.05 -2.63
C ARG A 81 4.99 14.04 -1.26
N PRO A 82 5.38 14.93 -0.34
CA PRO A 82 4.75 15.01 0.98
C PRO A 82 3.22 15.16 0.86
N GLY A 83 2.48 14.28 1.54
CA GLY A 83 1.01 14.30 1.58
C GLY A 83 0.29 13.76 0.34
N CYS A 84 1.01 13.37 -0.71
CA CYS A 84 0.41 12.80 -1.92
C CYS A 84 1.36 11.79 -2.57
N VAL A 85 0.98 10.52 -2.48
CA VAL A 85 1.67 9.42 -3.16
C VAL A 85 0.67 8.76 -4.09
N ALA A 86 0.95 8.73 -5.40
CA ALA A 86 0.09 8.11 -6.39
C ALA A 86 0.87 7.13 -7.25
N VAL A 87 0.24 6.00 -7.55
CA VAL A 87 0.82 4.87 -8.28
C VAL A 87 -0.19 4.25 -9.23
N GLU A 88 0.29 3.64 -10.31
CA GLU A 88 -0.50 2.73 -11.13
C GLU A 88 -0.12 1.28 -10.83
N LEU A 89 -0.99 0.56 -10.12
CA LEU A 89 -0.77 -0.81 -9.68
C LEU A 89 -1.13 -1.82 -10.76
N ARG A 90 -0.32 -2.89 -10.84
CA ARG A 90 -0.52 -4.07 -11.69
C ARG A 90 -0.38 -5.33 -10.82
N GLY A 91 -1.33 -5.51 -9.91
CA GLY A 91 -1.47 -6.69 -9.04
C GLY A 91 -2.51 -7.68 -9.53
N ALA A 92 -2.71 -8.73 -8.73
CA ALA A 92 -3.79 -9.69 -8.96
C ALA A 92 -5.13 -9.18 -8.39
N LYS A 93 -5.09 -8.41 -7.30
CA LYS A 93 -6.29 -7.85 -6.65
C LYS A 93 -6.46 -6.36 -6.93
N LEU A 94 -5.43 -5.55 -6.64
CA LEU A 94 -5.46 -4.12 -6.92
C LEU A 94 -4.83 -3.82 -8.27
N THR A 95 -5.61 -3.18 -9.13
CA THR A 95 -5.19 -2.73 -10.46
C THR A 95 -5.61 -1.28 -10.70
N GLY A 96 -4.90 -0.59 -11.59
CA GLY A 96 -5.19 0.79 -11.98
C GLY A 96 -4.57 1.81 -11.04
N ARG A 97 -5.11 3.03 -11.01
CA ARG A 97 -4.51 4.16 -10.30
C ARG A 97 -5.01 4.27 -8.86
N TRP A 98 -4.08 4.44 -7.94
CA TRP A 98 -4.33 4.52 -6.51
C TRP A 98 -3.53 5.66 -5.91
N GLN A 99 -4.05 6.23 -4.83
CA GLN A 99 -3.41 7.35 -4.14
C GLN A 99 -3.51 7.20 -2.63
N ILE A 100 -2.39 7.36 -1.93
CA ILE A 100 -2.37 7.74 -0.52
C ILE A 100 -2.47 9.26 -0.46
N GLU A 101 -3.55 9.75 0.14
CA GLU A 101 -3.81 11.18 0.32
C GLU A 101 -4.09 11.52 1.78
N ARG A 102 -3.93 12.79 2.13
CA ARG A 102 -4.27 13.33 3.45
C ARG A 102 -5.59 14.09 3.38
N ASN A 103 -6.51 13.79 4.29
CA ASN A 103 -7.71 14.58 4.55
C ASN A 103 -7.72 15.07 6.02
N VAL A 104 -8.86 15.61 6.47
CA VAL A 104 -9.04 16.10 7.85
C VAL A 104 -8.93 15.00 8.92
N ASP A 105 -9.21 13.74 8.57
CA ASP A 105 -9.22 12.61 9.49
C ASP A 105 -7.89 11.85 9.53
N GLY A 106 -7.02 12.05 8.54
CA GLY A 106 -5.73 11.37 8.46
C GLY A 106 -5.29 11.03 7.04
N LEU A 107 -4.48 9.98 6.90
CA LEU A 107 -4.16 9.43 5.59
C LEU A 107 -5.21 8.41 5.17
N ARG A 108 -5.42 8.25 3.87
CA ARG A 108 -6.27 7.20 3.31
C ARG A 108 -5.79 6.77 1.93
N LEU A 109 -6.00 5.50 1.60
CA LEU A 109 -5.85 4.95 0.26
C LEU A 109 -7.17 5.12 -0.50
N VAL A 110 -7.10 5.71 -1.69
CA VAL A 110 -8.25 5.89 -2.59
C VAL A 110 -7.93 5.38 -3.98
N ARG A 111 -8.93 4.80 -4.65
CA ARG A 111 -8.86 4.54 -6.08
C ARG A 111 -9.09 5.84 -6.84
N LEU A 112 -8.24 6.13 -7.81
CA LEU A 112 -8.43 7.23 -8.73
C LEU A 112 -9.20 6.72 -9.95
N HIS A 113 -10.43 7.21 -10.13
CA HIS A 113 -11.14 7.01 -11.37
C HIS A 113 -10.51 7.91 -12.44
N VAL A 114 -10.22 7.33 -13.60
CA VAL A 114 -9.99 8.16 -14.80
C VAL A 114 -11.31 8.86 -15.04
N GLY A 115 -11.37 10.17 -14.77
CA GLY A 115 -12.53 10.94 -15.17
C GLY A 115 -12.72 10.75 -16.66
N GLU A 116 -13.95 10.44 -17.09
CA GLU A 116 -14.36 10.82 -18.43
C GLU A 116 -14.08 12.32 -18.52
N GLN A 117 -13.04 12.70 -19.27
CA GLN A 117 -12.95 14.05 -19.77
C GLN A 117 -14.13 14.20 -20.72
N GLY A 118 -15.25 14.64 -20.16
CA GLY A 118 -16.42 15.07 -20.93
C GLY A 118 -15.97 16.10 -21.94
N ALA A 119 -16.26 15.79 -23.20
CA ALA A 119 -16.15 16.68 -24.35
C ALA A 119 -16.99 17.95 -24.19
#